data_AF-A0A452Z8D6-F1
#
_entry.id   AF-A0A452Z8D6-F1
#
_cell.length_a   1.000
_cell.length_b   1.000
_cell.length_c   1.000
_cell.angle_alpha   90.00
_cell.angle_beta   90.00
_cell.angle_gamma   90.00
#
_symmetry.space_group_name_H-M   'P 1'
#
loop_
_entity.id
_entity.type
_entity.pdbx_description
1 polymer ?
#
loop_
_entity_poly.entity_id
_entity_poly.type
_entity_poly.pdbx_seq_one_letter_code
_entity_poly.pdbx_strand_id
1 'polypeptide(L)'
;INFDIVMIQDEPVSKSKTRAAGFKKLANNSFKKKDYFSAAGSYSVAMMLDPDDATMYSNRSLCSLRMGDGDKALIDANECRKMRPDWPTACYRQGAALMLLKDYKGACEHFLDGLKLDPANTEIEDALRKAYDAMQDVSQHQG
;
A
#
# COMPACT_ATOMS: atom_id res chain seq x y z
N ILE A 1 -25.66 -32.19 -7.45
CA ILE A 1 -25.23 -30.97 -6.73
C ILE A 1 -23.84 -30.62 -7.23
N ASN A 2 -23.72 -29.55 -8.01
CA ASN A 2 -22.59 -28.60 -8.09
C ASN A 2 -22.78 -27.74 -9.33
N PHE A 3 -23.62 -26.71 -9.19
CA PHE A 3 -23.96 -25.79 -10.28
C PHE A 3 -23.21 -24.45 -10.18
N ASP A 4 -22.31 -24.27 -9.21
CA ASP A 4 -21.75 -22.94 -8.89
C ASP A 4 -20.22 -22.80 -9.06
N ILE A 5 -19.52 -23.77 -9.67
CA ILE A 5 -18.05 -23.71 -9.81
C ILE A 5 -17.58 -23.33 -11.23
N VAL A 6 -18.48 -23.14 -12.20
CA VAL A 6 -18.10 -22.96 -13.63
C VAL A 6 -18.08 -21.49 -14.12
N MET A 7 -18.42 -20.49 -13.29
CA MET A 7 -18.64 -19.12 -13.81
C MET A 7 -17.45 -18.15 -13.76
N ILE A 8 -16.22 -18.58 -13.43
CA ILE A 8 -15.08 -17.65 -13.35
C ILE A 8 -14.06 -17.83 -14.50
N GLN A 9 -14.04 -18.97 -15.20
CA GLN A 9 -12.93 -19.27 -16.13
C GLN A 9 -13.13 -18.81 -17.58
N ASP A 10 -14.31 -18.36 -18.01
CA ASP A 10 -14.59 -18.02 -19.42
C ASP A 10 -14.99 -16.55 -19.68
N GLU A 11 -14.90 -15.67 -18.69
CA GLU A 11 -15.24 -14.26 -18.92
C GLU A 11 -14.07 -13.52 -19.60
N PRO A 12 -14.30 -12.80 -20.71
CA PRO A 12 -13.20 -12.13 -21.42
C PRO A 12 -12.49 -11.15 -20.50
N VAL A 13 -11.16 -11.17 -20.53
CA VAL A 13 -10.27 -10.33 -19.70
C VAL A 13 -10.69 -8.85 -19.73
N SER A 14 -11.18 -8.36 -20.87
CA SER A 14 -11.70 -7.00 -21.03
C SER A 14 -12.89 -6.68 -20.12
N LYS A 15 -13.82 -7.62 -19.91
CA LYS A 15 -14.95 -7.46 -18.98
C LYS A 15 -14.49 -7.54 -17.53
N SER A 16 -13.55 -8.43 -17.21
CA SER A 16 -12.95 -8.50 -15.86
C SER A 16 -12.27 -7.19 -15.47
N LYS A 17 -11.40 -6.66 -16.34
CA LYS A 17 -10.73 -5.36 -16.14
C LYS A 17 -11.71 -4.19 -16.04
N THR A 18 -12.80 -4.23 -16.80
CA THR A 18 -13.86 -3.19 -16.70
C THR A 18 -14.52 -3.21 -15.32
N ARG A 19 -14.85 -4.39 -14.79
CA ARG A 19 -15.39 -4.51 -13.42
C ARG A 19 -14.37 -4.11 -12.36
N ALA A 20 -13.11 -4.51 -12.53
CA ALA A 20 -12.01 -4.10 -11.65
C ALA A 20 -11.91 -2.57 -11.57
N ALA A 21 -11.97 -1.88 -12.70
CA ALA A 21 -12.00 -0.42 -12.75
C ALA A 21 -13.21 0.19 -12.01
N GLY A 22 -14.38 -0.45 -12.11
CA GLY A 22 -15.57 -0.07 -11.35
C GLY A 22 -15.36 -0.14 -9.83
N PHE A 23 -14.84 -1.27 -9.33
CA PHE A 23 -14.51 -1.44 -7.92
C PHE A 23 -13.37 -0.53 -7.45
N LYS A 24 -12.35 -0.28 -8.30
CA LYS A 24 -11.31 0.71 -8.03
C LYS A 24 -11.89 2.11 -7.84
N LYS A 25 -12.83 2.52 -8.70
CA LYS A 25 -13.52 3.81 -8.57
C LYS A 25 -14.35 3.89 -7.30
N LEU A 26 -15.05 2.81 -6.95
CA LEU A 26 -15.79 2.71 -5.69
C LEU A 26 -14.85 2.86 -4.49
N ALA A 27 -13.72 2.15 -4.50
CA ALA A 27 -12.70 2.22 -3.47
C ALA A 27 -12.15 3.65 -3.29
N ASN A 28 -11.81 4.31 -4.41
CA ASN A 28 -11.37 5.71 -4.40
C ASN A 28 -12.42 6.64 -3.79
N ASN A 29 -13.70 6.43 -4.08
CA ASN A 29 -14.79 7.24 -3.52
C ASN A 29 -14.97 7.01 -2.02
N SER A 30 -14.92 5.76 -1.55
CA SER A 30 -14.96 5.45 -0.12
C SER A 30 -13.74 6.03 0.61
N PHE A 31 -12.56 5.95 0.00
CA PHE A 31 -11.34 6.55 0.53
C PHE A 31 -11.48 8.07 0.72
N LYS A 32 -12.03 8.78 -0.28
CA LYS A 32 -12.30 10.23 -0.17
C LYS A 32 -13.27 10.57 0.96
N LYS A 33 -14.21 9.68 1.27
CA LYS A 33 -15.14 9.78 2.41
C LYS A 33 -14.50 9.38 3.74
N LYS A 34 -13.21 9.04 3.76
CA LYS A 34 -12.47 8.48 4.91
C LYS A 34 -13.02 7.15 5.44
N ASP A 35 -13.83 6.47 4.63
CA ASP A 35 -14.27 5.10 4.91
C ASP A 35 -13.22 4.12 4.37
N TYR A 36 -12.14 3.97 5.14
CA TYR A 36 -10.97 3.18 4.75
C TYR A 36 -11.25 1.67 4.74
N PHE A 37 -12.17 1.20 5.58
CA PHE A 37 -12.57 -0.21 5.61
C PHE A 37 -13.29 -0.60 4.32
N SER A 38 -14.32 0.16 3.94
CA SER A 38 -15.04 -0.09 2.67
C SER A 38 -14.14 0.13 1.45
N ALA A 39 -13.21 1.08 1.52
CA ALA A 39 -12.21 1.30 0.47
C ALA A 39 -11.30 0.06 0.31
N ALA A 40 -10.73 -0.45 1.40
CA ALA A 40 -9.87 -1.64 1.38
C ALA A 40 -10.61 -2.88 0.85
N GLY A 41 -11.88 -3.06 1.24
CA GLY A 41 -12.73 -4.14 0.71
C GLY A 41 -12.93 -4.03 -0.80
N SER A 42 -13.25 -2.83 -1.29
CA SER A 42 -13.44 -2.58 -2.73
C SER A 42 -12.14 -2.74 -3.53
N TYR A 43 -11.00 -2.32 -2.99
CA TYR A 43 -9.69 -2.60 -3.61
C TYR A 43 -9.44 -4.10 -3.69
N SER A 44 -9.75 -4.86 -2.64
CA SER A 44 -9.54 -6.31 -2.62
C SER A 44 -10.37 -7.01 -3.70
N VAL A 45 -11.61 -6.60 -3.92
CA VAL A 45 -12.44 -7.14 -5.01
C VAL A 45 -11.86 -6.80 -6.38
N ALA A 46 -11.43 -5.56 -6.57
CA ALA A 46 -10.82 -5.17 -7.84
C ALA A 46 -9.50 -5.91 -8.13
N MET A 47 -8.67 -6.17 -7.11
CA MET A 47 -7.42 -6.92 -7.23
C MET A 47 -7.66 -8.40 -7.58
N MET A 48 -8.77 -8.99 -7.13
CA MET A 48 -9.16 -10.35 -7.57
C MET A 48 -9.51 -10.39 -9.06
N LEU A 49 -9.96 -9.26 -9.64
CA LEU A 49 -10.39 -9.15 -11.03
C LEU A 49 -9.28 -8.68 -11.97
N ASP A 50 -8.33 -7.91 -11.45
CA ASP A 50 -7.15 -7.39 -12.14
C ASP A 50 -5.95 -7.31 -11.17
N PRO A 51 -5.20 -8.41 -10.98
CA PRO A 51 -4.12 -8.49 -10.00
C PRO A 51 -2.86 -7.72 -10.43
N ASP A 52 -2.77 -7.27 -11.68
CA ASP A 52 -1.54 -6.69 -12.25
C ASP A 52 -1.41 -5.18 -12.01
N ASP A 53 -2.41 -4.54 -11.39
CA ASP A 53 -2.39 -3.11 -11.09
C ASP A 53 -1.77 -2.82 -9.70
N ALA A 54 -0.47 -2.55 -9.68
CA ALA A 54 0.30 -2.19 -8.48
C ALA A 54 -0.29 -0.97 -7.72
N THR A 55 -1.04 -0.09 -8.40
CA THR A 55 -1.64 1.08 -7.72
C THR A 55 -2.72 0.67 -6.72
N MET A 56 -3.35 -0.49 -6.92
CA MET A 56 -4.37 -1.02 -6.01
C MET A 56 -3.74 -1.46 -4.69
N TYR A 57 -2.60 -2.16 -4.75
CA TYR A 57 -1.81 -2.51 -3.57
C TYR A 57 -1.35 -1.27 -2.81
N SER A 58 -0.78 -0.28 -3.51
CA SER A 58 -0.37 1.00 -2.88
C SER A 58 -1.53 1.72 -2.17
N ASN A 59 -2.72 1.70 -2.76
CA ASN A 59 -3.88 2.37 -2.18
C ASN A 59 -4.51 1.56 -1.04
N ARG A 60 -4.52 0.22 -1.11
CA ARG A 60 -4.98 -0.62 0.00
C ARG A 60 -4.02 -0.56 1.18
N SER A 61 -2.72 -0.52 0.94
CA SER A 61 -1.69 -0.20 1.94
C SER A 61 -2.00 1.13 2.64
N LEU A 62 -2.31 2.18 1.87
CA LEU A 62 -2.70 3.47 2.45
C LEU A 62 -3.97 3.40 3.30
N CYS A 63 -4.96 2.59 2.91
CA CYS A 63 -6.15 2.36 3.75
C CYS A 63 -5.76 1.74 5.09
N SER A 64 -4.91 0.70 5.07
CA SER A 64 -4.41 0.04 6.28
C SER A 64 -3.63 0.99 7.18
N LEU A 65 -2.75 1.84 6.61
CA LEU A 65 -2.06 2.90 7.35
C LEU A 65 -3.05 3.84 8.05
N ARG A 66 -4.11 4.26 7.36
CA ARG A 66 -5.15 5.14 7.92
C ARG A 66 -6.01 4.47 8.99
N MET A 67 -6.07 3.15 8.99
CA MET A 67 -6.72 2.33 10.03
C MET A 67 -5.77 1.97 11.18
N GLY A 68 -4.48 2.34 11.11
CA GLY A 68 -3.47 1.99 12.11
C GLY A 68 -2.97 0.54 12.02
N ASP A 69 -3.27 -0.16 10.93
CA ASP A 69 -2.86 -1.55 10.71
C ASP A 69 -1.55 -1.58 9.91
N GLY A 70 -0.43 -1.50 10.64
CA GLY A 70 0.92 -1.47 10.07
C GLY A 70 1.30 -2.76 9.34
N ASP A 71 0.91 -3.92 9.87
CA ASP A 71 1.23 -5.22 9.27
C ASP A 71 0.57 -5.39 7.91
N LYS A 72 -0.74 -5.13 7.80
CA LYS A 72 -1.42 -5.20 6.50
C LYS A 72 -0.92 -4.14 5.53
N ALA A 73 -0.58 -2.95 6.03
CA ALA A 73 0.01 -1.90 5.21
C ALA A 73 1.34 -2.35 4.60
N LEU A 74 2.20 -3.01 5.38
CA LEU A 74 3.52 -3.47 4.94
C LEU A 74 3.41 -4.61 3.91
N ILE A 75 2.50 -5.57 4.11
CA ILE A 75 2.24 -6.64 3.15
C ILE A 75 1.90 -6.06 1.77
N ASP A 76 0.94 -5.14 1.71
CA ASP A 76 0.53 -4.52 0.45
C ASP A 76 1.63 -3.63 -0.14
N ALA A 77 2.40 -2.93 0.70
CA ALA A 77 3.53 -2.11 0.26
C ALA A 77 4.65 -2.95 -0.37
N ASN A 78 4.93 -4.15 0.18
CA ASN A 78 5.91 -5.08 -0.34
C ASN A 78 5.50 -5.63 -1.71
N GLU A 79 4.23 -6.02 -1.89
CA GLU A 79 3.74 -6.44 -3.21
C GLU A 79 3.81 -5.30 -4.23
N CYS A 80 3.44 -4.08 -3.83
CA CYS A 80 3.60 -2.89 -4.66
C CYS A 80 5.06 -2.68 -5.11
N ARG A 81 6.03 -2.80 -4.18
CA ARG A 81 7.47 -2.68 -4.45
C ARG A 81 7.98 -3.77 -5.38
N LYS A 82 7.51 -5.00 -5.20
CA LYS A 82 7.85 -6.14 -6.06
C LYS A 82 7.35 -5.96 -7.49
N MET A 83 6.14 -5.44 -7.67
CA MET A 83 5.55 -5.17 -8.99
C MET A 83 6.19 -3.95 -9.68
N ARG A 84 6.54 -2.92 -8.90
CA ARG A 84 7.14 -1.67 -9.41
C ARG A 84 8.37 -1.28 -8.58
N PRO A 85 9.54 -1.88 -8.85
CA PRO A 85 10.77 -1.64 -8.10
C PRO A 85 11.37 -0.24 -8.33
N ASP A 86 10.87 0.52 -9.29
CA ASP A 86 11.29 1.86 -9.64
C ASP A 86 10.30 2.94 -9.18
N TRP A 87 9.28 2.59 -8.39
CA TRP A 87 8.25 3.52 -7.94
C TRP A 87 8.50 4.04 -6.52
N PRO A 88 8.88 5.32 -6.32
CA PRO A 88 9.19 5.86 -4.98
C PRO A 88 8.03 5.74 -3.98
N THR A 89 6.79 5.79 -4.47
CA THR A 89 5.60 5.65 -3.62
C THR A 89 5.55 4.29 -2.93
N ALA A 90 6.05 3.21 -3.57
CA ALA A 90 6.13 1.90 -2.91
C ALA A 90 7.06 1.93 -1.71
N CYS A 91 8.25 2.50 -1.86
CA CYS A 91 9.22 2.71 -0.77
C CYS A 91 8.61 3.52 0.38
N TYR A 92 7.92 4.61 0.04
CA TYR A 92 7.24 5.43 1.04
C TYR A 92 6.18 4.64 1.82
N ARG A 93 5.38 3.79 1.15
CA ARG A 93 4.39 2.95 1.83
C ARG A 93 5.04 1.93 2.78
N GLN A 94 6.16 1.33 2.38
CA GLN A 94 6.94 0.42 3.25
C GLN A 94 7.45 1.16 4.48
N GLY A 95 8.10 2.31 4.29
CA GLY A 95 8.61 3.12 5.40
C GLY A 95 7.50 3.60 6.34
N ALA A 96 6.38 4.07 5.79
CA ALA A 96 5.23 4.52 6.59
C ALA A 96 4.59 3.37 7.40
N ALA A 97 4.56 2.15 6.86
CA ALA A 97 4.06 0.98 7.58
C ALA A 97 4.99 0.62 8.74
N LEU A 98 6.31 0.64 8.50
CA LEU A 98 7.31 0.36 9.53
C LEU A 98 7.34 1.44 10.63
N MET A 99 7.05 2.70 10.29
CA MET A 99 6.83 3.76 11.28
C MET A 99 5.69 3.43 12.25
N LEU A 100 4.56 2.88 11.76
CA LEU A 100 3.46 2.43 12.63
C LEU A 100 3.86 1.23 13.49
N LEU A 101 4.67 0.33 12.95
CA LEU A 101 5.22 -0.84 13.65
C LEU A 101 6.38 -0.48 14.59
N LYS A 102 6.79 0.80 14.64
CA LYS A 102 7.92 1.32 15.42
C LYS A 102 9.27 0.70 15.03
N ASP A 103 9.38 0.11 13.85
CA ASP A 103 10.65 -0.26 13.24
C ASP A 103 11.23 0.96 12.51
N TYR A 104 11.76 1.88 13.31
CA TYR A 104 12.28 3.16 12.79
C TYR A 104 13.52 2.98 11.92
N LYS A 105 14.33 1.95 12.20
CA LYS A 105 15.51 1.63 11.40
C LYS A 105 15.09 1.15 10.01
N GLY A 106 14.20 0.16 9.94
CA GLY A 106 13.65 -0.32 8.67
C GLY A 106 12.93 0.79 7.90
N ALA A 107 12.20 1.67 8.62
CA ALA A 107 11.57 2.82 7.99
C ALA A 107 12.59 3.75 7.31
N CYS A 108 13.71 4.08 7.98
CA CYS A 108 14.79 4.87 7.39
C CYS A 108 15.35 4.23 6.12
N GLU A 109 15.62 2.92 6.15
CA GLU A 109 16.16 2.18 4.99
C GLU A 109 15.24 2.30 3.77
N HIS A 110 13.93 2.10 3.95
CA HIS A 110 12.97 2.22 2.84
C HIS A 110 12.77 3.65 2.37
N PHE A 111 12.75 4.65 3.26
CA PHE A 111 12.67 6.05 2.82
C PHE A 111 13.92 6.47 2.04
N LEU A 112 15.12 6.05 2.46
CA LEU A 112 16.36 6.27 1.71
C LEU A 112 16.31 5.64 0.32
N ASP A 113 15.78 4.42 0.19
CA ASP A 113 15.55 3.79 -1.11
C ASP A 113 14.57 4.57 -1.98
N GLY A 114 13.55 5.18 -1.38
CA GLY A 114 12.64 6.11 -2.07
C GLY A 114 13.36 7.34 -2.62
N LEU A 115 14.23 7.97 -1.82
CA LEU A 115 15.02 9.13 -2.24
C LEU A 115 16.10 8.79 -3.28
N LYS A 116 16.61 7.55 -3.32
CA LYS A 116 17.48 7.11 -4.42
C LYS A 116 16.76 7.12 -5.77
N LEU A 117 15.45 6.83 -5.77
CA LEU A 117 14.62 6.82 -6.98
C LEU A 117 14.11 8.22 -7.35
N ASP A 118 13.78 9.04 -6.35
CA ASP A 118 13.34 10.43 -6.53
C ASP A 118 13.97 11.34 -5.47
N PRO A 119 15.18 11.87 -5.74
CA PRO A 119 15.93 12.68 -4.76
C PRO A 119 15.27 14.01 -4.42
N ALA A 120 14.33 14.50 -5.24
CA ALA A 120 13.63 15.76 -5.02
C ALA A 120 12.31 15.58 -4.24
N ASN A 121 12.01 14.36 -3.79
CA ASN A 121 10.76 14.05 -3.12
C ASN A 121 10.75 14.53 -1.65
N THR A 122 10.25 15.74 -1.45
CA THR A 122 10.18 16.36 -0.12
C THR A 122 9.32 15.58 0.87
N GLU A 123 8.29 14.84 0.41
CA GLU A 123 7.47 14.01 1.28
C GLU A 123 8.26 12.84 1.88
N ILE A 124 9.08 12.18 1.05
CA ILE A 124 9.94 11.08 1.51
C ILE A 124 11.07 11.61 2.39
N GLU A 125 11.65 12.76 2.06
CA GLU A 125 12.66 13.43 2.87
C GLU A 125 12.13 13.77 4.27
N ASP A 126 10.95 14.38 4.35
CA ASP A 126 10.29 14.68 5.62
C ASP A 126 9.98 13.42 6.44
N ALA A 127 9.58 12.34 5.77
CA ALA A 127 9.30 11.06 6.42
C ALA A 127 10.57 10.40 6.95
N LEU A 128 11.68 10.47 6.20
CA LEU A 128 12.99 9.99 6.63
C LEU A 128 13.47 10.74 7.88
N ARG A 129 13.36 12.08 7.89
CA ARG A 129 13.72 12.88 9.07
C ARG A 129 12.94 12.43 10.30
N LYS A 130 11.61 12.28 10.19
CA LYS A 130 10.77 11.80 11.29
C LYS A 130 11.15 10.40 11.77
N ALA A 131 11.53 9.50 10.85
CA ALA A 131 12.00 8.17 11.20
C ALA A 131 13.33 8.21 11.96
N TYR A 132 14.26 9.08 11.51
CA TYR A 132 15.55 9.25 12.14
C TYR A 132 15.43 9.82 13.55
N ASP A 133 14.61 10.86 13.73
CA ASP A 133 14.33 11.46 15.05
C ASP A 133 13.75 10.41 16.02
N ALA A 134 12.74 9.66 15.58
CA ALA A 134 12.13 8.59 16.39
C ALA A 134 13.12 7.47 16.74
N MET A 135 14.04 7.11 15.84
CA MET A 135 15.10 6.14 16.09
C MET A 135 16.08 6.62 17.17
N GLN A 136 16.45 7.91 17.15
CA GLN A 136 17.33 8.49 18.16
C GLN A 136 16.66 8.55 19.53
N ASP A 137 15.40 8.97 19.59
CA ASP A 137 14.64 9.04 20.84
C ASP A 137 14.58 7.68 21.56
N VAL A 138 14.30 6.61 20.82
CA VAL A 138 14.25 5.24 21.36
C VAL A 138 15.61 4.80 21.88
N SER A 139 16.68 5.13 21.15
CA SER A 139 18.04 4.76 21.55
C SER A 139 18.48 5.45 22.85
N GLN A 140 17.98 6.66 23.12
CA GLN A 140 18.29 7.42 24.34
C GLN A 140 17.54 6.93 25.59
N HIS A 141 16.42 6.23 25.42
CA HIS A 141 15.56 5.79 26.53
C HIS A 141 15.73 4.29 26.87
N GLN A 142 16.57 3.57 26.13
CA GLN A 142 16.84 2.13 26.31
C GLN A 142 18.24 1.83 26.91
N GLY A 143 19.03 2.86 27.24
CA GLY A 143 20.30 2.75 27.95
C GLY A 143 20.17 3.12 29.42
#